data_AF-A0A9D8XDM9-F1
#
_entry.id   AF-A0A9D8XDM9-F1
#
_cell.length_a   1.000
_cell.length_b   1.000
_cell.length_c   1.000
_cell.angle_alpha   90.00
_cell.angle_beta   90.00
_cell.angle_gamma   90.00
#
_symmetry.space_group_name_H-M   'P 1'
#
loop_
_entity.id
_entity.type
_entity.pdbx_description
1 polymer ?
#
loop_
_entity_poly.entity_id
_entity_poly.type
_entity_poly.pdbx_seq_one_letter_code
_entity_poly.pdbx_strand_id
1 'polypeptide(L)'
;QFCSEETARRMAVSAWHRAFQQLQKSGSPENTAGLSRLFGFSMTATLATSREHRGEHRAFAAIHTAEQTISWKLTLPKGQQTRAEEESAVADWALKLLGEYSGLQPSQTPPVSKVMAPKEWSRILTGELPFAVIHRDGRITETLPDGTVGVFPGSFHPIHAGHCEMHRCAEKLLSGTVLPEIAIRNADKPPLDYVSIDERICQIFAEPNFSGDCILLTGLPFFTMKSAYFRNQTFVVGMDTLTRIADAKYHFGEPILLERSHRILQENGARFLVFGRMKKNTDGEGFENFDPRRFPSVLAALCTGVSESEFRNDLSSTQIRQKLSANGKIPPMREKLRIYPKKKFFLTGKHLTPAGDSSKIKESGLPAGTNWEIRKITQSVLPFSPPPTGTFPLRTFPPVRFWIGEKSGSNF
;
A
#
# COMPACT_ATOMS: atom_id res chain seq x y z
N GLN A 1 6.79 -18.52 -5.56
CA GLN A 1 7.46 -19.36 -4.56
C GLN A 1 6.58 -19.38 -3.32
N PHE A 2 6.15 -20.55 -2.84
CA PHE A 2 5.15 -20.63 -1.76
C PHE A 2 5.73 -20.29 -0.37
N CYS A 3 6.99 -20.65 -0.12
CA CYS A 3 7.73 -20.28 1.09
C CYS A 3 8.82 -19.24 0.77
N SER A 4 8.52 -17.99 1.13
CA SER A 4 9.42 -16.84 1.00
C SER A 4 9.15 -15.82 2.09
N GLU A 5 10.14 -14.98 2.40
CA GLU A 5 9.98 -13.88 3.36
C GLU A 5 8.87 -12.92 2.93
N GLU A 6 8.80 -12.57 1.65
CA GLU A 6 7.75 -11.69 1.09
C GLU A 6 6.36 -12.29 1.30
N THR A 7 6.20 -13.59 1.08
CA THR A 7 4.91 -14.28 1.32
C THR A 7 4.49 -14.18 2.78
N ALA A 8 5.41 -14.44 3.71
CA ALA A 8 5.14 -14.28 5.14
C ALA A 8 4.74 -12.83 5.46
N ARG A 9 5.53 -11.83 5.04
CA ARG A 9 5.18 -10.41 5.29
C ARG A 9 3.79 -10.04 4.73
N ARG A 10 3.47 -10.49 3.52
CA ARG A 10 2.14 -10.27 2.88
C ARG A 10 1.00 -10.92 3.65
N MET A 11 1.20 -12.12 4.19
CA MET A 11 0.20 -12.79 5.02
C MET A 11 0.00 -12.06 6.36
N ALA A 12 1.09 -11.61 7.00
CA ALA A 12 1.04 -10.86 8.25
C ALA A 12 0.25 -9.54 8.11
N VAL A 13 0.57 -8.71 7.11
CA VAL A 13 -0.19 -7.45 6.86
C VAL A 13 -1.65 -7.73 6.49
N SER A 14 -1.94 -8.82 5.78
CA SER A 14 -3.32 -9.24 5.48
C SER A 14 -4.08 -9.68 6.73
N ALA A 15 -3.43 -10.35 7.67
CA ALA A 15 -4.03 -10.73 8.95
C ALA A 15 -4.32 -9.48 9.81
N TRP A 16 -3.35 -8.58 9.93
CA TRP A 16 -3.52 -7.32 10.64
C TRP A 16 -4.63 -6.45 10.05
N HIS A 17 -4.66 -6.27 8.73
CA HIS A 17 -5.65 -5.42 8.06
C HIS A 17 -7.08 -5.96 8.23
N ARG A 18 -7.27 -7.29 8.21
CA ARG A 18 -8.58 -7.89 8.51
C ARG A 18 -9.02 -7.62 9.96
N ALA A 19 -8.10 -7.76 10.92
CA ALA A 19 -8.39 -7.47 12.32
C ALA A 19 -8.70 -5.98 12.53
N PHE A 20 -7.96 -5.09 11.87
CA PHE A 20 -8.23 -3.65 11.86
C PHE A 20 -9.63 -3.32 11.30
N GLN A 21 -10.00 -3.92 10.17
CA GLN A 21 -11.34 -3.74 9.59
C GLN A 21 -12.46 -4.21 10.51
N GLN A 22 -12.25 -5.32 11.23
CA GLN A 22 -13.21 -5.79 12.24
C GLN A 22 -13.32 -4.82 13.42
N LEU A 23 -12.19 -4.30 13.90
CA LEU A 23 -12.18 -3.29 14.96
C LEU A 23 -12.97 -2.03 14.53
N GLN A 24 -12.77 -1.55 13.30
CA GLN A 24 -13.50 -0.42 12.74
C GLN A 24 -15.02 -0.68 12.68
N LYS A 25 -15.43 -1.88 12.25
CA LYS A 25 -16.86 -2.27 12.19
C LYS A 25 -17.50 -2.35 13.59
N SER A 26 -16.73 -2.68 14.62
CA SER A 26 -17.21 -2.83 16.00
C SER A 26 -17.53 -1.50 16.71
N GLY A 27 -17.31 -0.34 16.06
CA GLY A 27 -17.81 0.95 16.54
C GLY A 27 -17.15 1.46 17.83
N SER A 28 -15.92 1.04 18.12
CA SER A 28 -15.09 1.64 19.18
C SER A 28 -14.00 2.55 18.59
N PRO A 29 -14.35 3.67 17.94
CA PRO A 29 -13.40 4.54 17.24
C PRO A 29 -12.37 5.21 18.16
N GLU A 30 -12.60 5.20 19.47
CA GLU A 30 -11.68 5.78 20.47
C GLU A 30 -10.73 4.76 21.12
N ASN A 31 -10.77 3.48 20.71
CA ASN A 31 -9.90 2.48 21.29
C ASN A 31 -8.51 2.49 20.65
N THR A 32 -7.77 3.60 20.81
CA THR A 32 -6.36 3.73 20.42
C THR A 32 -5.52 2.62 21.07
N ALA A 33 -5.91 2.20 22.28
CA ALA A 33 -5.33 1.05 22.97
C ALA A 33 -5.58 -0.28 22.22
N GLY A 34 -6.72 -0.44 21.56
CA GLY A 34 -7.02 -1.56 20.67
C GLY A 34 -6.08 -1.62 19.47
N LEU A 35 -5.87 -0.49 18.78
CA LEU A 35 -4.97 -0.44 17.62
C LEU A 35 -3.52 -0.78 18.00
N SER A 36 -3.04 -0.28 19.14
CA SER A 36 -1.69 -0.57 19.65
C SER A 36 -1.46 -2.05 20.00
N ARG A 37 -2.54 -2.82 20.22
CA ARG A 37 -2.49 -4.25 20.56
C ARG A 37 -2.73 -5.16 19.35
N LEU A 38 -3.15 -4.61 18.21
CA LEU A 38 -3.39 -5.39 17.00
C LEU A 38 -2.07 -5.69 16.28
N PHE A 39 -1.82 -6.98 16.08
CA PHE A 39 -0.77 -7.45 15.20
C PHE A 39 -1.30 -8.58 14.31
N GLY A 40 -0.73 -8.69 13.12
CA GLY A 40 -0.89 -9.85 12.26
C GLY A 40 0.36 -10.71 12.36
N PHE A 41 0.20 -11.98 12.71
CA PHE A 41 1.26 -12.97 12.65
C PHE A 41 1.02 -13.91 11.47
N SER A 42 2.10 -14.35 10.84
CA SER A 42 2.02 -15.39 9.83
C SER A 42 3.32 -16.18 9.74
N MET A 43 3.20 -17.36 9.14
CA MET A 43 4.33 -18.24 8.91
C MET A 43 4.15 -18.99 7.60
N THR A 44 5.25 -19.21 6.88
CA THR A 44 5.32 -20.11 5.73
C THR A 44 6.49 -21.05 5.93
N ALA A 45 6.34 -22.31 5.55
CA ALA A 45 7.40 -23.29 5.70
C ALA A 45 7.52 -24.20 4.48
N THR A 46 8.72 -24.73 4.27
CA THR A 46 8.99 -25.84 3.36
C THR A 46 9.70 -26.90 4.19
N LEU A 47 9.03 -28.03 4.37
CA LEU A 47 9.41 -29.11 5.26
C LEU A 47 9.66 -30.39 4.46
N ALA A 48 10.08 -31.44 5.15
CA ALA A 48 10.19 -32.77 4.62
C ALA A 48 8.86 -33.24 4.02
N THR A 49 8.89 -33.71 2.78
CA THR A 49 7.78 -34.36 2.10
C THR A 49 8.16 -35.77 1.68
N SER A 50 7.18 -36.62 1.39
CA SER A 50 7.40 -37.98 0.91
C SER A 50 8.18 -38.06 -0.42
N ARG A 51 8.25 -36.96 -1.17
CA ARG A 51 9.13 -36.80 -2.34
C ARG A 51 10.30 -35.88 -1.97
N GLU A 52 11.53 -36.24 -2.34
CA GLU A 52 12.65 -35.31 -2.25
C GLU A 52 12.42 -34.12 -3.19
N HIS A 53 12.38 -32.90 -2.63
CA HIS A 53 12.36 -31.68 -3.44
C HIS A 53 13.71 -30.95 -3.37
N ARG A 54 14.04 -30.24 -4.45
CA ARG A 54 15.24 -29.40 -4.54
C ARG A 54 15.03 -28.14 -3.70
N GLY A 55 15.89 -27.91 -2.71
CA GLY A 55 15.88 -26.72 -1.84
C GLY A 55 16.12 -27.03 -0.35
N GLU A 56 16.53 -26.02 0.42
CA GLU A 56 16.65 -26.08 1.89
C GLU A 56 15.27 -26.22 2.55
N HIS A 57 15.17 -27.00 3.62
CA HIS A 57 14.03 -26.92 4.53
C HIS A 57 14.14 -25.65 5.37
N ARG A 58 13.08 -24.86 5.39
CA ARG A 58 13.11 -23.52 5.99
C ARG A 58 11.72 -23.05 6.36
N ALA A 59 11.65 -22.12 7.30
CA ALA A 59 10.45 -21.37 7.60
C ALA A 59 10.74 -19.86 7.59
N PHE A 60 9.72 -19.07 7.26
CA PHE A 60 9.70 -17.64 7.46
C PHE A 60 8.51 -17.29 8.33
N ALA A 61 8.73 -16.45 9.34
CA ALA A 61 7.69 -15.88 10.16
C ALA A 61 7.70 -14.35 10.00
N ALA A 62 6.54 -13.72 10.12
CA ALA A 62 6.43 -12.26 10.07
C ALA A 62 5.36 -11.75 11.03
N ILE A 63 5.64 -10.58 11.63
CA ILE A 63 4.71 -9.79 12.41
C ILE A 63 4.53 -8.42 11.76
N HIS A 64 3.28 -8.01 11.60
CA HIS A 64 2.92 -6.67 11.13
C HIS A 64 2.01 -5.99 12.14
N THR A 65 2.24 -4.70 12.37
CA THR A 65 1.42 -3.81 13.22
C THR A 65 1.24 -2.47 12.52
N ALA A 66 0.49 -1.56 13.14
CA ALA A 66 0.41 -0.18 12.68
C ALA A 66 1.78 0.53 12.60
N GLU A 67 2.78 0.11 13.38
CA GLU A 67 4.04 0.85 13.49
C GLU A 67 5.24 0.15 12.86
N GLN A 68 5.15 -1.15 12.60
CA GLN A 68 6.31 -1.91 12.14
C GLN A 68 5.94 -3.21 11.42
N THR A 69 6.88 -3.63 10.56
CA THR A 69 6.93 -4.96 9.97
C THR A 69 8.25 -5.62 10.35
N ILE A 70 8.18 -6.83 10.88
CA ILE A 70 9.33 -7.64 11.27
C ILE A 70 9.22 -9.02 10.63
N SER A 71 10.32 -9.59 10.16
CA SER A 71 10.38 -10.96 9.64
C SER A 71 11.61 -11.71 10.14
N TRP A 72 11.51 -13.03 10.19
CA TRP A 72 12.57 -13.96 10.59
C TRP A 72 12.66 -15.13 9.61
N LYS A 73 13.83 -15.78 9.57
CA LYS A 73 14.08 -17.02 8.83
C LYS A 73 14.57 -18.09 9.81
N LEU A 74 14.01 -19.29 9.69
CA LEU A 74 14.53 -20.51 10.29
C LEU A 74 15.05 -21.42 9.17
N THR A 75 16.23 -21.98 9.34
CA THR A 75 16.76 -23.04 8.47
C THR A 75 16.73 -24.35 9.25
N LEU A 76 16.19 -25.41 8.65
CA LEU A 76 16.05 -26.73 9.27
C LEU A 76 17.14 -27.68 8.73
N PRO A 77 17.65 -28.60 9.57
CA PRO A 77 18.67 -29.57 9.16
C PRO A 77 18.05 -30.65 8.25
N LYS A 78 18.09 -30.39 6.94
CA LYS A 78 17.48 -31.26 5.92
C LYS A 78 17.99 -32.70 6.01
N GLY A 79 17.06 -33.67 6.00
CA GLY A 79 17.36 -35.10 5.97
C GLY A 79 17.78 -35.70 7.32
N GLN A 80 17.86 -34.88 8.37
CA GLN A 80 18.18 -35.33 9.73
C GLN A 80 16.95 -35.49 10.62
N GLN A 81 15.79 -34.99 10.17
CA GLN A 81 14.55 -34.95 10.92
C GLN A 81 13.40 -35.51 10.09
N THR A 82 12.46 -36.17 10.76
CA THR A 82 11.16 -36.52 10.22
C THR A 82 10.32 -35.26 10.01
N ARG A 83 9.31 -35.36 9.14
CA ARG A 83 8.36 -34.25 8.94
C ARG A 83 7.70 -33.79 10.25
N ALA A 84 7.36 -34.73 11.14
CA ALA A 84 6.72 -34.41 12.42
C ALA A 84 7.67 -33.62 13.35
N GLU A 85 8.96 -33.98 13.38
CA GLU A 85 9.97 -33.25 14.14
C GLU A 85 10.20 -31.85 13.57
N GLU A 86 10.23 -31.70 12.24
CA GLU A 86 10.34 -30.38 11.60
C GLU A 86 9.10 -29.51 11.85
N GLU A 87 7.89 -30.08 11.81
CA GLU A 87 6.65 -29.37 12.16
C GLU A 87 6.67 -28.92 13.63
N SER A 88 7.10 -29.77 14.56
CA SER A 88 7.24 -29.41 15.98
C SER A 88 8.26 -28.29 16.18
N ALA A 89 9.44 -28.39 15.56
CA ALA A 89 10.48 -27.37 15.68
C ALA A 89 10.02 -26.00 15.15
N VAL A 90 9.26 -25.99 14.05
CA VAL A 90 8.68 -24.77 13.48
C VAL A 90 7.59 -24.18 14.38
N ALA A 91 6.75 -25.02 15.00
CA ALA A 91 5.73 -24.58 15.95
C ALA A 91 6.35 -23.99 17.22
N ASP A 92 7.35 -24.65 17.81
CA ASP A 92 8.07 -24.17 18.99
C ASP A 92 8.77 -22.84 18.70
N TRP A 93 9.38 -22.73 17.52
CA TRP A 93 9.99 -21.48 17.06
C TRP A 93 8.96 -20.35 16.93
N ALA A 94 7.78 -20.62 16.35
CA ALA A 94 6.71 -19.64 16.24
C ALA A 94 6.20 -19.16 17.61
N LEU A 95 6.01 -20.08 18.56
CA LEU A 95 5.60 -19.75 19.94
C LEU A 95 6.66 -18.92 20.65
N LYS A 96 7.94 -19.25 20.48
CA LYS A 96 9.05 -18.46 21.02
C LYS A 96 9.03 -17.03 20.46
N LEU A 97 8.89 -16.86 19.14
CA LEU A 97 8.81 -15.54 18.51
C LEU A 97 7.63 -14.72 19.04
N LEU A 98 6.45 -15.34 19.23
CA LEU A 98 5.29 -14.68 19.81
C LEU A 98 5.52 -14.31 21.29
N GLY A 99 6.18 -15.18 22.06
CA GLY A 99 6.56 -14.90 23.45
C GLY A 99 7.56 -13.74 23.55
N GLU A 100 8.59 -13.72 22.70
CA GLU A 100 9.55 -12.62 22.59
C GLU A 100 8.84 -11.31 22.21
N TYR A 101 7.97 -11.34 21.18
CA TYR A 101 7.24 -10.16 20.72
C TYR A 101 6.26 -9.61 21.76
N SER A 102 5.59 -10.50 22.50
CA SER A 102 4.65 -10.14 23.56
C SER A 102 5.34 -9.68 24.85
N GLY A 103 6.68 -9.66 24.89
CA GLY A 103 7.45 -9.28 26.07
C GLY A 103 7.46 -10.33 27.19
N LEU A 104 7.00 -11.56 26.92
CA LEU A 104 7.01 -12.67 27.86
C LEU A 104 8.40 -13.28 28.01
N GLN A 105 9.26 -13.12 27.00
CA GLN A 105 10.64 -13.61 26.97
C GLN A 105 11.58 -12.54 26.41
N PRO A 106 12.86 -12.54 26.79
CA PRO A 106 13.85 -11.64 26.19
C PRO A 106 14.00 -11.97 24.70
N SER A 107 14.12 -10.94 23.86
CA SER A 107 14.35 -11.16 22.43
C SER A 107 15.73 -11.77 22.20
N GLN A 108 15.75 -12.95 21.59
CA GLN A 108 16.97 -13.72 21.30
C GLN A 108 17.12 -13.98 19.80
N THR A 109 16.02 -13.94 19.05
CA THR A 109 16.03 -14.28 17.63
C THR A 109 16.16 -13.00 16.78
N PRO A 110 17.32 -12.72 16.17
CA PRO A 110 17.49 -11.51 15.37
C PRO A 110 16.60 -11.55 14.12
N PRO A 111 15.91 -10.44 13.79
CA PRO A 111 15.09 -10.39 12.59
C PRO A 111 15.95 -10.31 11.33
N VAL A 112 15.48 -10.92 10.23
CA VAL A 112 16.11 -10.78 8.91
C VAL A 112 15.71 -9.46 8.24
N SER A 113 14.49 -8.98 8.52
CA SER A 113 14.06 -7.64 8.15
C SER A 113 13.26 -6.99 9.29
N LYS A 114 13.51 -5.70 9.52
CA LYS A 114 12.72 -4.88 10.44
C LYS A 114 12.64 -3.45 9.92
N VAL A 115 11.41 -2.97 9.72
CA VAL A 115 11.13 -1.57 9.36
C VAL A 115 10.14 -1.01 10.38
N MET A 116 10.53 0.13 10.98
CA MET A 116 9.63 1.00 11.72
C MET A 116 9.04 1.99 10.72
N ALA A 117 7.72 2.04 10.62
CA ALA A 117 7.02 2.95 9.74
C ALA A 117 7.12 4.40 10.25
N PRO A 118 7.43 5.37 9.38
CA PRO A 118 7.05 6.76 9.60
C PRO A 118 5.55 6.86 9.90
N LYS A 119 5.16 7.86 10.71
CA LYS A 119 3.77 8.02 11.18
C LYS A 119 2.79 8.13 10.02
N GLU A 120 3.21 8.79 8.94
CA GLU A 120 2.44 9.02 7.74
C GLU A 120 2.10 7.71 7.03
N TRP A 121 3.02 6.72 7.01
CA TRP A 121 2.74 5.41 6.41
C TRP A 121 1.65 4.67 7.20
N SER A 122 1.71 4.72 8.53
CA SER A 122 0.65 4.18 9.39
C SER A 122 -0.68 4.87 9.13
N ARG A 123 -0.70 6.21 9.14
CA ARG A 123 -1.91 7.01 8.90
C ARG A 123 -2.52 6.74 7.53
N ILE A 124 -1.69 6.51 6.51
CA ILE A 124 -2.17 6.12 5.18
C ILE A 124 -2.78 4.70 5.20
N LEU A 125 -2.11 3.76 5.87
CA LEU A 125 -2.59 2.39 5.98
C LEU A 125 -3.91 2.30 6.76
N THR A 126 -4.07 3.07 7.84
CA THR A 126 -5.29 3.15 8.66
C THR A 126 -6.40 3.99 8.03
N GLY A 127 -6.08 4.77 6.99
CA GLY A 127 -7.04 5.63 6.28
C GLY A 127 -7.24 7.01 6.91
N GLU A 128 -6.44 7.39 7.89
CA GLU A 128 -6.41 8.73 8.49
C GLU A 128 -5.78 9.78 7.57
N LEU A 129 -4.93 9.36 6.63
CA LEU A 129 -4.28 10.22 5.65
C LEU A 129 -4.44 9.63 4.24
N PRO A 130 -4.89 10.40 3.23
CA PRO A 130 -5.07 9.86 1.88
C PRO A 130 -3.75 9.58 1.16
N PHE A 131 -2.74 10.44 1.36
CA PHE A 131 -1.43 10.32 0.75
C PHE A 131 -0.36 11.11 1.51
N ALA A 132 0.90 10.81 1.22
CA ALA A 132 2.05 11.63 1.58
C ALA A 132 3.09 11.62 0.45
N VAL A 133 3.92 12.64 0.40
CA VAL A 133 5.03 12.78 -0.55
C VAL A 133 6.34 12.58 0.18
N ILE A 134 7.14 11.64 -0.30
CA ILE A 134 8.46 11.31 0.25
C ILE A 134 9.50 11.97 -0.63
N HIS A 135 10.33 12.83 -0.06
CA HIS A 135 11.41 13.52 -0.74
C HIS A 135 12.70 12.69 -0.67
N ARG A 136 13.59 12.83 -1.65
CA ARG A 136 14.89 12.13 -1.72
C ARG A 136 15.77 12.41 -0.49
N ASP A 137 15.60 13.55 0.17
CA ASP A 137 16.30 13.94 1.40
C ASP A 137 15.72 13.30 2.68
N GLY A 138 14.62 12.53 2.56
CA GLY A 138 13.96 11.82 3.65
C GLY A 138 12.81 12.57 4.30
N ARG A 139 12.55 13.83 3.89
CA ARG A 139 11.40 14.60 4.34
C ARG A 139 10.10 13.96 3.82
N ILE A 140 9.05 14.04 4.63
CA ILE A 140 7.70 13.61 4.25
C ILE A 140 6.76 14.82 4.36
N THR A 141 6.00 15.09 3.31
CA THR A 141 5.01 16.18 3.27
C THR A 141 3.62 15.66 2.89
N GLU A 142 2.57 16.38 3.26
CA GLU A 142 1.17 16.03 2.94
C GLU A 142 0.62 16.87 1.76
N THR A 143 1.50 17.57 1.05
CA THR A 143 1.19 18.39 -0.13
C THR A 143 2.01 17.92 -1.34
N LEU A 144 1.41 18.05 -2.53
CA LEU A 144 2.12 17.83 -3.79
C LEU A 144 3.15 18.94 -4.01
N PRO A 145 4.31 18.65 -4.62
CA PRO A 145 5.23 19.68 -5.11
C PRO A 145 4.58 20.55 -6.20
N ASP A 146 4.97 21.81 -6.25
CA ASP A 146 4.57 22.73 -7.31
C ASP A 146 5.03 22.20 -8.68
N GLY A 147 4.24 22.48 -9.73
CA GLY A 147 4.53 21.99 -11.08
C GLY A 147 4.31 20.48 -11.27
N THR A 148 3.70 19.79 -10.30
CA THR A 148 3.19 18.42 -10.52
C THR A 148 2.07 18.48 -11.56
N VAL A 149 2.28 17.84 -12.70
CA VAL A 149 1.31 17.74 -13.82
C VAL A 149 0.80 16.31 -14.05
N GLY A 150 1.41 15.34 -13.38
CA GLY A 150 1.02 13.95 -13.51
C GLY A 150 1.42 13.06 -12.34
N VAL A 151 0.74 11.93 -12.28
CA VAL A 151 1.00 10.85 -11.33
C VAL A 151 1.26 9.58 -12.14
N PHE A 152 2.29 8.82 -11.77
CA PHE A 152 2.67 7.57 -12.41
C PHE A 152 2.51 6.38 -11.45
N PRO A 153 1.29 5.82 -11.34
CA PRO A 153 1.03 4.63 -10.54
C PRO A 153 1.83 3.43 -11.03
N GLY A 154 2.59 2.81 -10.14
CA GLY A 154 3.39 1.65 -10.49
C GLY A 154 3.60 0.70 -9.31
N SER A 155 3.84 -0.57 -9.63
CA SER A 155 4.25 -1.52 -8.59
C SER A 155 5.72 -1.35 -8.21
N PHE A 156 6.57 -0.90 -9.16
CA PHE A 156 8.02 -0.69 -8.98
C PHE A 156 8.69 -1.84 -8.23
N HIS A 157 8.35 -3.09 -8.56
CA HIS A 157 8.79 -4.27 -7.82
C HIS A 157 9.45 -5.31 -8.74
N PRO A 158 10.72 -5.11 -9.15
CA PRO A 158 11.53 -3.91 -8.92
C PRO A 158 11.28 -2.81 -9.97
N ILE A 159 11.78 -1.61 -9.71
CA ILE A 159 12.00 -0.60 -10.78
C ILE A 159 12.95 -1.16 -11.85
N HIS A 160 12.82 -0.68 -13.09
CA HIS A 160 13.66 -1.09 -14.21
C HIS A 160 13.63 -0.04 -15.32
N ALA A 161 14.45 -0.22 -16.37
CA ALA A 161 14.59 0.72 -17.49
C ALA A 161 13.25 1.13 -18.11
N GLY A 162 12.31 0.20 -18.33
CA GLY A 162 10.98 0.55 -18.86
C GLY A 162 10.15 1.50 -18.00
N HIS A 163 10.29 1.45 -16.66
CA HIS A 163 9.65 2.46 -15.80
C HIS A 163 10.32 3.82 -15.96
N CYS A 164 11.66 3.84 -16.03
CA CYS A 164 12.44 5.08 -16.16
C CYS A 164 12.14 5.78 -17.51
N GLU A 165 12.09 5.01 -18.58
CA GLU A 165 11.77 5.51 -19.92
C GLU A 165 10.33 6.04 -20.01
N MET A 166 9.36 5.31 -19.43
CA MET A 166 7.96 5.74 -19.38
C MET A 166 7.81 7.05 -18.59
N HIS A 167 8.47 7.14 -17.43
CA HIS A 167 8.47 8.34 -16.60
C HIS A 167 9.06 9.54 -17.35
N ARG A 168 10.27 9.40 -17.93
CA ARG A 168 10.92 10.45 -18.72
C ARG A 168 10.10 10.89 -19.93
N CYS A 169 9.49 9.93 -20.64
CA CYS A 169 8.62 10.21 -21.77
C CYS A 169 7.38 11.00 -21.34
N ALA A 170 6.76 10.62 -20.22
CA ALA A 170 5.62 11.33 -19.68
C ALA A 170 5.95 12.76 -19.23
N GLU A 171 7.08 12.98 -18.53
CA GLU A 171 7.52 14.34 -18.16
C GLU A 171 7.73 15.22 -19.38
N LYS A 172 8.35 14.67 -20.43
CA LYS A 172 8.54 15.39 -21.70
C LYS A 172 7.21 15.76 -22.36
N LEU A 173 6.28 14.81 -22.46
CA LEU A 173 4.99 15.03 -23.12
C LEU A 173 4.07 15.97 -22.33
N LEU A 174 4.12 15.92 -21.00
CA LEU A 174 3.30 16.74 -20.12
C LEU A 174 3.96 18.08 -19.76
N SER A 175 5.23 18.28 -20.12
CA SER A 175 6.00 19.51 -19.84
C SER A 175 5.98 19.89 -18.35
N GLY A 176 6.18 18.92 -17.46
CA GLY A 176 6.20 19.14 -16.01
C GLY A 176 6.52 17.89 -15.21
N THR A 177 6.48 18.02 -13.89
CA THR A 177 6.86 16.94 -12.96
C THR A 177 5.82 15.84 -12.92
N VAL A 178 6.25 14.60 -13.10
CA VAL A 178 5.42 13.40 -12.94
C VAL A 178 5.87 12.64 -11.69
N LEU A 179 4.99 12.46 -10.72
CA LEU A 179 5.35 11.76 -9.49
C LEU A 179 5.15 10.24 -9.63
N PRO A 180 6.18 9.39 -9.44
CA PRO A 180 5.98 7.97 -9.27
C PRO A 180 5.12 7.71 -8.04
N GLU A 181 4.14 6.82 -8.16
CA GLU A 181 3.18 6.56 -7.11
C GLU A 181 3.19 5.10 -6.66
N ILE A 182 3.38 4.89 -5.35
CA ILE A 182 3.25 3.60 -4.68
C ILE A 182 1.93 3.60 -3.90
N ALA A 183 0.99 2.75 -4.31
CA ALA A 183 -0.24 2.53 -3.57
C ALA A 183 -0.01 1.52 -2.44
N ILE A 184 -0.12 1.96 -1.18
CA ILE A 184 -0.11 1.07 -0.01
C ILE A 184 -1.33 0.15 -0.05
N ARG A 185 -2.50 0.70 -0.38
CA ARG A 185 -3.76 -0.04 -0.54
C ARG A 185 -4.11 -0.11 -2.02
N ASN A 186 -4.34 -1.31 -2.53
CA ASN A 186 -4.72 -1.56 -3.91
C ASN A 186 -6.02 -2.39 -3.94
N ALA A 187 -6.89 -2.18 -4.92
CA ALA A 187 -8.21 -2.81 -4.95
C ALA A 187 -8.16 -4.34 -4.96
N ASP A 188 -7.20 -4.92 -5.69
CA ASP A 188 -7.13 -6.38 -5.92
C ASP A 188 -6.07 -7.09 -5.08
N LYS A 189 -5.35 -6.35 -4.23
CA LYS A 189 -4.20 -6.89 -3.50
C LYS A 189 -4.29 -6.52 -2.02
N PRO A 190 -3.77 -7.39 -1.14
CA PRO A 190 -3.59 -6.98 0.25
C PRO A 190 -2.70 -5.73 0.33
N PRO A 191 -2.81 -4.95 1.41
CA PRO A 191 -1.95 -3.79 1.59
C PRO A 191 -0.47 -4.19 1.58
N LEU A 192 0.39 -3.25 1.17
CA LEU A 192 1.83 -3.43 1.27
C LEU A 192 2.27 -3.37 2.73
N ASP A 193 3.20 -4.25 3.10
CA ASP A 193 3.90 -4.17 4.37
C ASP A 193 5.03 -3.13 4.30
N TYR A 194 5.54 -2.69 5.47
CA TYR A 194 6.49 -1.59 5.52
C TYR A 194 7.88 -1.93 4.98
N VAL A 195 8.29 -3.20 5.00
CA VAL A 195 9.53 -3.62 4.36
C VAL A 195 9.39 -3.48 2.84
N SER A 196 8.26 -3.90 2.27
CA SER A 196 7.99 -3.75 0.83
C SER A 196 7.93 -2.29 0.39
N ILE A 197 7.37 -1.40 1.22
CA ILE A 197 7.29 0.05 0.93
C ILE A 197 8.70 0.65 0.94
N ASP A 198 9.47 0.40 2.00
CA ASP A 198 10.86 0.88 2.15
C ASP A 198 11.76 0.40 1.00
N GLU A 199 11.67 -0.88 0.64
CA GLU A 199 12.43 -1.46 -0.48
C GLU A 199 12.14 -0.77 -1.81
N ARG A 200 10.87 -0.50 -2.12
CA ARG A 200 10.48 0.13 -3.39
C ARG A 200 10.91 1.59 -3.44
N ILE A 201 10.76 2.32 -2.33
CA ILE A 201 11.24 3.71 -2.22
C ILE A 201 12.75 3.78 -2.42
N CYS A 202 13.50 2.94 -1.71
CA CYS A 202 14.96 2.89 -1.84
C CYS A 202 15.38 2.53 -3.27
N GLN A 203 14.72 1.55 -3.90
CA GLN A 203 15.00 1.16 -5.27
C GLN A 203 14.77 2.30 -6.26
N ILE A 204 13.66 3.05 -6.14
CA ILE A 204 13.37 4.17 -7.03
C ILE A 204 14.42 5.27 -6.87
N PHE A 205 14.74 5.69 -5.65
CA PHE A 205 15.73 6.76 -5.45
C PHE A 205 17.17 6.35 -5.77
N ALA A 206 17.47 5.05 -5.72
CA ALA A 206 18.78 4.51 -6.04
C ALA A 206 18.95 4.19 -7.54
N GLU A 207 17.88 4.18 -8.34
CA GLU A 207 17.94 3.88 -9.77
C GLU A 207 18.58 5.05 -10.53
N PRO A 208 19.77 4.88 -11.12
CA PRO A 208 20.51 5.99 -11.72
C PRO A 208 19.79 6.65 -12.90
N ASN A 209 18.91 5.91 -13.58
CA ASN A 209 18.17 6.41 -14.73
C ASN A 209 16.83 7.06 -14.36
N PHE A 210 16.52 7.18 -13.07
CA PHE A 210 15.28 7.77 -12.58
C PHE A 210 15.54 9.20 -12.06
N SER A 211 14.96 10.20 -12.73
CA SER A 211 15.21 11.63 -12.47
C SER A 211 14.36 12.24 -11.37
N GLY A 212 13.37 11.53 -10.82
CA GLY A 212 12.45 12.07 -9.82
C GLY A 212 13.06 12.20 -8.43
N ASP A 213 12.74 13.30 -7.74
CA ASP A 213 13.17 13.58 -6.35
C ASP A 213 12.07 13.38 -5.31
N CYS A 214 10.87 13.04 -5.75
CA CYS A 214 9.71 12.82 -4.91
C CYS A 214 8.99 11.53 -5.30
N ILE A 215 8.48 10.81 -4.32
CA ILE A 215 7.61 9.64 -4.50
C ILE A 215 6.30 9.90 -3.78
N LEU A 216 5.20 9.68 -4.48
CA LEU A 216 3.86 9.76 -3.91
C LEU A 216 3.48 8.41 -3.30
N LEU A 217 3.17 8.39 -2.01
CA LEU A 217 2.67 7.21 -1.31
C LEU A 217 1.17 7.42 -1.03
N THR A 218 0.30 6.50 -1.49
CA THR A 218 -1.16 6.68 -1.35
C THR A 218 -1.88 5.51 -0.70
N GLY A 219 -3.01 5.83 -0.07
CA GLY A 219 -4.01 4.88 0.43
C GLY A 219 -5.25 4.82 -0.46
N LEU A 220 -5.14 5.23 -1.73
CA LEU A 220 -6.25 5.47 -2.65
C LEU A 220 -6.31 4.38 -3.74
N PRO A 221 -7.05 3.27 -3.54
CA PRO A 221 -7.00 2.13 -4.46
C PRO A 221 -7.68 2.35 -5.83
N PHE A 222 -8.56 3.34 -5.99
CA PHE A 222 -9.29 3.60 -7.24
C PHE A 222 -8.90 4.95 -7.85
N PHE A 223 -8.86 5.01 -9.19
CA PHE A 223 -8.57 6.25 -9.92
C PHE A 223 -9.58 7.36 -9.67
N THR A 224 -10.85 7.02 -9.41
CA THR A 224 -11.87 8.00 -8.99
C THR A 224 -11.47 8.68 -7.68
N MET A 225 -10.99 7.93 -6.69
CA MET A 225 -10.49 8.50 -5.44
C MET A 225 -9.21 9.29 -5.64
N LYS A 226 -8.26 8.77 -6.44
CA LYS A 226 -7.04 9.51 -6.81
C LYS A 226 -7.40 10.87 -7.45
N SER A 227 -8.33 10.90 -8.40
CA SER A 227 -8.76 12.14 -9.08
C SER A 227 -9.41 13.16 -8.15
N ALA A 228 -10.04 12.72 -7.06
CA ALA A 228 -10.63 13.62 -6.07
C ALA A 228 -9.56 14.41 -5.30
N TYR A 229 -8.40 13.79 -5.04
CA TYR A 229 -7.26 14.43 -4.36
C TYR A 229 -6.25 15.05 -5.33
N PHE A 230 -6.14 14.52 -6.54
CA PHE A 230 -5.20 14.93 -7.58
C PHE A 230 -5.97 15.52 -8.77
N ARG A 231 -6.65 16.64 -8.54
CA ARG A 231 -7.48 17.29 -9.56
C ARG A 231 -6.67 17.82 -10.73
N ASN A 232 -7.25 17.75 -11.92
CA ASN A 232 -6.64 18.19 -13.19
C ASN A 232 -5.30 17.52 -13.51
N GLN A 233 -4.98 16.38 -12.86
CA GLN A 233 -3.74 15.66 -13.10
C GLN A 233 -3.89 14.60 -14.19
N THR A 234 -2.77 14.33 -14.87
CA THR A 234 -2.67 13.23 -15.83
C THR A 234 -2.10 11.97 -15.17
N PHE A 235 -2.83 10.87 -15.25
CA PHE A 235 -2.36 9.56 -14.82
C PHE A 235 -1.60 8.86 -15.94
N VAL A 236 -0.34 8.53 -15.68
CA VAL A 236 0.52 7.77 -16.59
C VAL A 236 0.25 6.29 -16.38
N VAL A 237 -0.29 5.61 -17.40
CA VAL A 237 -0.75 4.22 -17.28
C VAL A 237 -0.37 3.40 -18.52
N GLY A 238 -0.14 2.11 -18.32
CA GLY A 238 -0.06 1.16 -19.44
C GLY A 238 -1.44 0.65 -19.87
N MET A 239 -1.49 0.03 -21.06
CA MET A 239 -2.72 -0.56 -21.62
C MET A 239 -3.45 -1.51 -20.65
N ASP A 240 -2.73 -2.35 -19.89
CA ASP A 240 -3.35 -3.26 -18.92
C ASP A 240 -4.15 -2.54 -17.84
N THR A 241 -3.62 -1.42 -17.34
CA THR A 241 -4.29 -0.63 -16.30
C THR A 241 -5.50 0.07 -16.90
N LEU A 242 -5.39 0.62 -18.11
CA LEU A 242 -6.52 1.24 -18.80
C LEU A 242 -7.67 0.24 -19.06
N THR A 243 -7.35 -0.99 -19.50
CA THR A 243 -8.35 -2.05 -19.65
C THR A 243 -9.09 -2.33 -18.35
N ARG A 244 -8.42 -2.31 -17.19
CA ARG A 244 -9.10 -2.47 -15.89
C ARG A 244 -10.01 -1.30 -15.53
N ILE A 245 -9.60 -0.07 -15.86
CA ILE A 245 -10.44 1.13 -15.65
C ILE A 245 -11.72 1.06 -16.49
N ALA A 246 -11.66 0.41 -17.65
CA ALA A 246 -12.79 0.22 -18.55
C ALA A 246 -13.64 -1.03 -18.26
N ASP A 247 -13.23 -1.90 -17.34
CA ASP A 247 -13.87 -3.18 -17.08
C ASP A 247 -14.85 -3.08 -15.89
N ALA A 248 -16.11 -3.44 -16.14
CA ALA A 248 -17.18 -3.43 -15.16
C ALA A 248 -16.89 -4.36 -13.96
N LYS A 249 -16.06 -5.40 -14.13
CA LYS A 249 -15.62 -6.28 -13.02
C LYS A 249 -15.00 -5.49 -11.87
N TYR A 250 -14.28 -4.40 -12.16
CA TYR A 250 -13.68 -3.52 -11.16
C TYR A 250 -14.65 -2.50 -10.56
N HIS A 251 -15.92 -2.58 -10.98
CA HIS A 251 -17.03 -1.74 -10.56
C HIS A 251 -18.19 -2.61 -10.08
N PHE A 252 -17.86 -3.68 -9.34
CA PHE A 252 -18.81 -4.67 -8.80
C PHE A 252 -19.65 -5.42 -9.84
N GLY A 253 -19.23 -5.39 -11.11
CA GLY A 253 -19.97 -5.96 -12.23
C GLY A 253 -21.12 -5.07 -12.73
N GLU A 254 -21.25 -3.84 -12.22
CA GLU A 254 -22.38 -2.95 -12.49
C GLU A 254 -22.03 -1.88 -13.54
N PRO A 255 -22.62 -1.92 -14.76
CA PRO A 255 -22.33 -0.96 -15.82
C PRO A 255 -22.62 0.50 -15.44
N ILE A 256 -23.64 0.75 -14.62
CA ILE A 256 -24.00 2.09 -14.14
C ILE A 256 -22.87 2.67 -13.26
N LEU A 257 -22.24 1.83 -12.44
CA LEU A 257 -21.12 2.26 -11.59
C LEU A 257 -19.86 2.55 -12.42
N LEU A 258 -19.64 1.79 -13.49
CA LEU A 258 -18.57 2.05 -14.46
C LEU A 258 -18.78 3.40 -15.17
N GLU A 259 -19.98 3.65 -15.70
CA GLU A 259 -20.27 4.92 -16.38
C GLU A 259 -20.11 6.11 -15.42
N ARG A 260 -20.62 5.96 -14.19
CA ARG A 260 -20.46 6.99 -13.15
C ARG A 260 -18.99 7.21 -12.79
N SER A 261 -18.16 6.17 -12.76
CA SER A 261 -16.74 6.31 -12.46
C SER A 261 -16.03 7.14 -13.53
N HIS A 262 -16.36 6.93 -14.81
CA HIS A 262 -15.81 7.72 -15.92
C HIS A 262 -16.25 9.18 -15.86
N ARG A 263 -17.51 9.46 -15.51
CA ARG A 263 -17.99 10.84 -15.30
C ARG A 263 -17.28 11.53 -14.14
N ILE A 264 -17.08 10.85 -13.01
CA ILE A 264 -16.32 11.40 -11.87
C ILE A 264 -14.89 11.76 -12.29
N LEU A 265 -14.23 10.89 -13.09
CA LEU A 265 -12.89 11.18 -13.61
C LEU A 265 -12.89 12.44 -14.48
N GLN A 266 -13.88 12.57 -15.37
CA GLN A 266 -14.05 13.74 -16.23
C GLN A 266 -14.30 15.02 -15.42
N GLU A 267 -15.20 14.99 -14.44
CA GLU A 267 -15.56 16.13 -13.58
C GLU A 267 -14.37 16.61 -12.73
N ASN A 268 -13.52 15.69 -12.29
CA ASN A 268 -12.28 16.02 -11.57
C ASN A 268 -11.13 16.47 -12.49
N GLY A 269 -11.37 16.54 -13.81
CA GLY A 269 -10.37 16.93 -14.80
C GLY A 269 -9.26 15.90 -15.02
N ALA A 270 -9.47 14.64 -14.62
CA ALA A 270 -8.47 13.60 -14.76
C ALA A 270 -8.23 13.27 -16.24
N ARG A 271 -6.95 13.11 -16.60
CA ARG A 271 -6.52 12.65 -17.92
C ARG A 271 -5.71 11.37 -17.79
N PHE A 272 -5.55 10.63 -18.89
CA PHE A 272 -4.72 9.44 -18.94
C PHE A 272 -3.73 9.53 -20.10
N LEU A 273 -2.44 9.42 -19.80
CA LEU A 273 -1.41 9.22 -20.81
C LEU A 273 -1.12 7.72 -20.91
N VAL A 274 -1.47 7.13 -22.05
CA VAL A 274 -1.62 5.68 -22.22
C VAL A 274 -0.45 5.14 -23.02
N PHE A 275 0.38 4.33 -22.37
CA PHE A 275 1.52 3.67 -22.98
C PHE A 275 1.14 2.29 -23.52
N GLY A 276 1.49 2.06 -24.79
CA GLY A 276 1.32 0.78 -25.46
C GLY A 276 2.15 -0.33 -24.84
N ARG A 277 1.89 -1.58 -25.26
CA ARG A 277 2.66 -2.75 -24.81
C ARG A 277 2.90 -3.74 -25.92
N MET A 278 3.88 -4.60 -25.75
CA MET A 278 3.96 -5.83 -26.54
C MET A 278 2.88 -6.84 -26.14
N LYS A 279 2.28 -7.47 -27.15
CA LYS A 279 1.44 -8.65 -27.03
C LYS A 279 2.02 -9.78 -27.88
N LYS A 280 2.02 -10.98 -27.32
CA LYS A 280 2.15 -12.20 -28.11
C LYS A 280 0.79 -12.51 -28.71
N ASN A 281 0.72 -12.52 -30.03
CA ASN A 281 -0.45 -12.92 -30.80
C ASN A 281 -0.19 -14.30 -31.43
N THR A 282 -1.23 -14.91 -32.00
CA THR A 282 -1.15 -16.20 -32.70
C THR A 282 -0.17 -16.18 -33.87
N ASP A 283 0.03 -15.01 -34.50
CA ASP A 283 0.86 -14.83 -35.69
C ASP A 283 2.24 -14.20 -35.40
N GLY A 284 2.63 -14.07 -34.12
CA GLY A 284 3.91 -13.50 -33.70
C GLY A 284 3.81 -12.44 -32.60
N GLU A 285 4.78 -11.52 -32.54
CA GLU A 285 4.80 -10.42 -31.58
C GLU A 285 4.26 -9.13 -32.22
N GLY A 286 3.29 -8.48 -31.58
CA GLY A 286 2.69 -7.22 -32.05
C GLY A 286 2.67 -6.17 -30.96
N PHE A 287 2.72 -4.89 -31.35
CA PHE A 287 2.61 -3.77 -30.42
C PHE A 287 1.15 -3.29 -30.32
N GLU A 288 0.59 -3.34 -29.10
CA GLU A 288 -0.76 -2.89 -28.79
C GLU A 288 -0.71 -1.40 -28.41
N ASN A 289 -1.06 -0.54 -29.37
CA ASN A 289 -1.31 0.89 -29.16
C ASN A 289 -2.71 1.15 -28.55
N PHE A 290 -2.88 2.34 -27.97
CA PHE A 290 -4.20 2.82 -27.56
C PHE A 290 -5.08 3.05 -28.79
N ASP A 291 -6.25 2.40 -28.84
CA ASP A 291 -7.29 2.64 -29.83
C ASP A 291 -8.57 3.10 -29.11
N PRO A 292 -8.99 4.37 -29.26
CA PRO A 292 -10.15 4.91 -28.55
C PRO A 292 -11.45 4.15 -28.86
N ARG A 293 -11.55 3.47 -30.00
CA ARG A 293 -12.76 2.70 -30.39
C ARG A 293 -12.99 1.45 -29.52
N ARG A 294 -11.96 1.00 -28.79
CA ARG A 294 -12.04 -0.17 -27.89
C ARG A 294 -12.52 0.17 -26.48
N PHE A 295 -12.79 1.45 -26.19
CA PHE A 295 -13.12 1.93 -24.85
C PHE A 295 -14.42 2.74 -24.86
N PRO A 296 -15.15 2.81 -23.74
CA PRO A 296 -16.31 3.70 -23.61
C PRO A 296 -15.94 5.14 -23.97
N SER A 297 -16.82 5.82 -24.71
CA SER A 297 -16.52 7.14 -25.31
C SER A 297 -16.08 8.19 -24.29
N VAL A 298 -16.70 8.20 -23.11
CA VAL A 298 -16.33 9.11 -22.00
C VAL A 298 -14.89 8.86 -21.57
N LEU A 299 -14.51 7.60 -21.31
CA LEU A 299 -13.14 7.24 -20.92
C LEU A 299 -12.14 7.51 -22.05
N ALA A 300 -12.48 7.15 -23.29
CA ALA A 300 -11.62 7.38 -24.44
C ALA A 300 -11.28 8.86 -24.62
N ALA A 301 -12.23 9.77 -24.39
CA ALA A 301 -12.03 11.22 -24.45
C ALA A 301 -11.09 11.77 -23.34
N LEU A 302 -10.87 11.01 -22.27
CA LEU A 302 -9.89 11.35 -21.22
C LEU A 302 -8.48 10.86 -21.54
N CYS A 303 -8.32 10.02 -22.57
CA CYS A 303 -7.07 9.33 -22.87
C CYS A 303 -6.31 9.96 -24.04
N THR A 304 -4.98 9.97 -23.92
CA THR A 304 -4.06 10.27 -25.01
C THR A 304 -3.08 9.12 -25.12
N GLY A 305 -3.02 8.48 -26.28
CA GLY A 305 -2.09 7.38 -26.54
C GLY A 305 -0.69 7.91 -26.86
N VAL A 306 0.34 7.26 -26.32
CA VAL A 306 1.73 7.46 -26.73
C VAL A 306 2.02 6.53 -27.90
N SER A 307 2.59 7.07 -28.98
CA SER A 307 2.87 6.28 -30.18
C SER A 307 4.04 5.30 -29.96
N GLU A 308 4.07 4.21 -30.73
CA GLU A 308 5.19 3.25 -30.69
C GLU A 308 6.55 3.90 -30.98
N SER A 309 6.58 4.91 -31.87
CA SER A 309 7.80 5.67 -32.16
C SER A 309 8.32 6.49 -30.98
N GLU A 310 7.45 6.88 -30.05
CA GLU A 310 7.81 7.66 -28.86
C GLU A 310 8.16 6.77 -27.67
N PHE A 311 7.57 5.57 -27.60
CA PHE A 311 7.85 4.61 -26.54
C PHE A 311 7.60 3.18 -27.02
N ARG A 312 8.64 2.35 -26.91
CA ARG A 312 8.54 0.90 -27.04
C ARG A 312 9.45 0.25 -26.00
N ASN A 313 8.85 -0.48 -25.07
CA ASN A 313 9.61 -1.21 -24.06
C ASN A 313 9.07 -2.62 -23.83
N ASP A 314 9.99 -3.58 -23.89
CA ASP A 314 9.68 -5.02 -23.89
C ASP A 314 9.93 -5.67 -22.52
N LEU A 315 10.37 -4.87 -21.52
CA LEU A 315 10.74 -5.35 -20.19
C LEU A 315 9.54 -5.37 -19.24
N SER A 316 9.35 -6.49 -18.55
CA SER A 316 8.41 -6.59 -17.42
C SER A 316 9.11 -6.94 -16.11
N SER A 317 8.63 -6.34 -15.01
CA SER A 317 9.14 -6.67 -13.67
C SER A 317 8.94 -8.14 -13.32
N THR A 318 7.92 -8.80 -13.89
CA THR A 318 7.67 -10.25 -13.70
C THR A 318 8.78 -11.10 -14.29
N GLN A 319 9.23 -10.80 -15.52
CA GLN A 319 10.36 -11.51 -16.13
C GLN A 319 11.66 -11.27 -15.35
N ILE A 320 11.87 -10.04 -14.87
CA ILE A 320 13.03 -9.71 -14.03
C ILE A 320 13.01 -10.54 -12.73
N ARG A 321 11.87 -10.61 -12.03
CA ARG A 321 11.73 -11.45 -10.82
C ARG A 321 12.01 -12.92 -11.12
N GLN A 322 11.53 -13.45 -12.24
CA GLN A 322 11.81 -14.84 -12.65
C GLN A 322 13.30 -15.08 -12.88
N LYS A 323 14.00 -14.16 -13.57
CA LYS A 323 15.45 -14.23 -13.78
C LYS A 323 16.24 -14.11 -12.46
N LEU A 324 15.84 -13.19 -11.57
CA LEU A 324 16.48 -13.01 -10.25
C LEU A 324 16.27 -14.23 -9.33
N SER A 325 15.08 -14.82 -9.35
CA SER A 325 14.78 -16.06 -8.60
C SER A 325 15.55 -17.26 -9.14
N ALA A 326 15.83 -17.31 -10.46
CA ALA A 326 16.65 -18.36 -11.07
C ALA A 326 18.15 -18.19 -10.76
N ASN A 327 18.65 -16.95 -10.64
CA ASN A 327 20.07 -16.65 -10.43
C ASN A 327 20.48 -16.45 -8.95
N GLY A 328 19.56 -16.62 -7.99
CA GLY A 328 19.87 -16.70 -6.55
C GLY A 328 20.44 -15.44 -5.89
N LYS A 329 20.45 -14.28 -6.56
CA LYS A 329 21.00 -13.04 -6.01
C LYS A 329 20.01 -11.88 -6.18
N ILE A 330 19.44 -11.42 -5.06
CA ILE A 330 18.93 -10.06 -4.92
C ILE A 330 19.93 -9.35 -4.01
N PRO A 331 20.74 -8.40 -4.49
CA PRO A 331 21.60 -7.62 -3.63
C PRO A 331 20.72 -6.83 -2.63
N PRO A 332 20.98 -6.93 -1.31
CA PRO A 332 20.29 -6.06 -0.37
C PRO A 332 20.79 -4.63 -0.59
N MET A 333 19.97 -3.80 -1.25
CA MET A 333 20.27 -2.37 -1.46
C MET A 333 20.15 -1.54 -0.16
N ARG A 334 19.83 -2.19 0.96
CA ARG A 334 19.36 -1.58 2.21
C ARG A 334 20.43 -0.80 3.00
N GLU A 335 21.72 -1.12 2.85
CA GLU A 335 22.75 -0.51 3.73
C GLU A 335 23.23 0.88 3.28
N LYS A 336 23.08 1.26 2.00
CA LYS A 336 23.69 2.50 1.47
C LYS A 336 22.75 3.68 1.28
N LEU A 337 21.42 3.49 1.34
CA LEU A 337 20.42 4.52 1.06
C LEU A 337 19.34 4.63 2.14
N ARG A 338 19.67 4.39 3.40
CA ARG A 338 18.68 4.54 4.48
C ARG A 338 18.41 6.03 4.73
N ILE A 339 17.38 6.55 4.06
CA ILE A 339 17.03 7.99 3.99
C ILE A 339 16.40 8.50 5.31
N TYR A 340 16.13 7.63 6.28
CA TYR A 340 15.50 8.01 7.54
C TYR A 340 16.51 8.04 8.70
N PRO A 341 16.52 9.11 9.54
CA PRO A 341 17.39 9.16 10.70
C PRO A 341 17.03 8.03 11.68
N LYS A 342 18.05 7.31 12.18
CA LYS A 342 17.88 6.35 13.28
C LYS A 342 17.33 7.10 14.50
N LYS A 343 16.03 7.02 14.77
CA LYS A 343 15.58 7.21 16.15
C LYS A 343 16.04 5.99 16.95
N LYS A 344 17.07 6.16 17.78
CA LYS A 344 17.44 5.18 18.80
C LYS A 344 16.28 5.09 19.79
N PHE A 345 15.38 4.13 19.59
CA PHE A 345 14.45 3.74 20.63
C PHE A 345 15.12 2.63 21.42
N PHE A 346 15.54 2.96 22.64
CA PHE A 346 15.88 1.97 23.63
C PHE A 346 14.57 1.30 24.06
N LEU A 347 14.46 -0.01 23.82
CA LEU A 347 13.46 -0.84 24.47
C LEU A 347 13.89 -1.00 25.93
N THR A 348 13.59 -0.02 26.77
CA THR A 348 13.57 -0.23 28.23
C THR A 348 12.17 -0.66 28.59
N GLY A 349 11.99 -1.97 28.81
CA GLY A 349 10.76 -2.51 29.33
C GLY A 349 10.46 -1.93 30.71
N LYS A 350 9.26 -1.37 30.87
CA LYS A 350 8.35 -1.51 32.02
C LYS A 350 7.13 -0.60 31.81
N HIS A 351 5.97 -1.21 32.05
CA HIS A 351 4.65 -0.62 32.26
C HIS A 351 4.49 0.90 32.14
N LEU A 352 3.59 1.34 31.24
CA LEU A 352 2.92 2.63 31.36
C LEU A 352 1.53 2.40 31.94
N THR A 353 1.43 2.45 33.26
CA THR A 353 0.29 3.08 33.93
C THR A 353 0.47 4.60 33.80
N PRO A 354 -0.59 5.39 33.55
CA PRO A 354 -0.48 6.83 33.66
C PRO A 354 -0.31 7.17 35.14
N ALA A 355 0.92 7.52 35.54
CA ALA A 355 1.13 8.24 36.79
C ALA A 355 0.52 9.63 36.61
N GLY A 356 -0.48 9.94 37.43
CA GLY A 356 -1.17 11.20 37.42
C GLY A 356 -0.24 12.36 37.71
N ASP A 357 -0.58 13.50 37.10
CA ASP A 357 -0.34 14.78 37.73
C ASP A 357 -1.70 15.46 37.91
N SER A 358 -2.31 15.17 39.05
CA SER A 358 -3.47 15.87 39.56
C SER A 358 -3.00 17.17 40.21
N SER A 359 -2.95 18.27 39.46
CA SER A 359 -3.13 19.58 40.08
C SER A 359 -3.54 20.66 39.07
N LYS A 360 -4.63 21.36 39.42
CA LYS A 360 -5.15 22.63 38.89
C LYS A 360 -6.01 22.56 37.64
N ILE A 361 -7.23 22.04 37.85
CA ILE A 361 -8.43 22.58 37.21
C ILE A 361 -8.67 23.99 37.80
N LYS A 362 -8.74 25.01 36.94
CA LYS A 362 -9.50 26.23 37.21
C LYS A 362 -10.69 26.24 36.25
N GLU A 363 -11.85 25.97 36.81
CA GLU A 363 -13.15 26.21 36.18
C GLU A 363 -13.34 27.71 35.98
N SER A 364 -13.78 28.11 34.77
CA SER A 364 -14.62 29.30 34.62
C SER A 364 -15.26 29.33 33.23
N GLY A 365 -16.59 29.22 33.19
CA GLY A 365 -17.41 29.98 32.25
C GLY A 365 -18.10 29.21 31.12
N LEU A 366 -19.21 28.52 31.43
CA LEU A 366 -20.33 28.39 30.48
C LEU A 366 -21.66 28.63 31.22
N PRO A 367 -22.61 29.41 30.65
CA PRO A 367 -23.86 29.75 31.33
C PRO A 367 -24.84 28.58 31.39
N ALA A 368 -25.59 28.53 32.48
CA ALA A 368 -26.69 27.62 32.72
C ALA A 368 -27.90 27.96 31.83
N GLY A 369 -28.55 26.92 31.30
CA GLY A 369 -29.93 26.99 30.80
C GLY A 369 -30.12 26.64 29.33
N THR A 370 -30.17 25.33 29.01
CA THR A 370 -31.06 24.79 27.97
C THR A 370 -31.28 23.30 28.22
N ASN A 371 -32.51 22.94 28.60
CA ASN A 371 -33.01 21.58 28.69
C ASN A 371 -33.25 21.01 27.28
N TRP A 372 -32.71 19.83 26.95
CA TRP A 372 -33.26 18.97 25.90
C TRP A 372 -33.14 17.49 26.25
N GLU A 373 -34.23 16.77 25.98
CA GLU A 373 -34.55 15.39 26.35
C GLU A 373 -33.62 14.33 25.72
N ILE A 374 -33.38 13.24 26.47
CA ILE A 374 -32.91 11.98 25.92
C ILE A 374 -34.08 11.29 25.21
N ARG A 375 -34.02 11.18 23.88
CA ARG A 375 -34.78 10.18 23.11
C ARG A 375 -33.85 9.18 22.45
N LYS A 376 -34.11 7.91 22.72
CA LYS A 376 -33.40 6.75 22.17
C LYS A 376 -34.03 6.36 20.83
N ILE A 377 -33.21 5.70 19.99
CA ILE A 377 -33.53 4.91 18.77
C ILE A 377 -33.52 5.80 17.49
N THR A 378 -32.76 5.59 16.41
CA THR A 378 -32.09 4.41 15.79
C THR A 378 -30.98 4.89 14.81
N GLN A 379 -29.99 4.02 14.56
CA GLN A 379 -28.97 4.01 13.48
C GLN A 379 -28.96 5.16 12.43
N SER A 380 -27.79 5.83 12.29
CA SER A 380 -26.93 5.81 11.08
C SER A 380 -26.13 7.12 10.86
N VAL A 381 -24.82 6.95 10.60
CA VAL A 381 -23.85 7.89 9.98
C VAL A 381 -23.56 9.23 10.70
N LEU A 382 -22.39 9.34 11.35
CA LEU A 382 -21.79 10.63 11.71
C LEU A 382 -20.81 11.11 10.61
N PRO A 383 -20.83 12.40 10.21
CA PRO A 383 -19.91 12.96 9.23
C PRO A 383 -18.62 13.50 9.89
N PHE A 384 -17.51 13.40 9.15
CA PHE A 384 -16.24 14.09 9.42
C PHE A 384 -16.43 15.61 9.54
N SER A 385 -15.81 16.24 10.54
CA SER A 385 -15.65 17.71 10.62
C SER A 385 -14.26 18.12 10.11
N PRO A 386 -14.13 19.08 9.18
CA PRO A 386 -12.84 19.63 8.79
C PRO A 386 -12.33 20.68 9.81
N PRO A 387 -11.01 20.96 9.87
CA PRO A 387 -10.42 21.95 10.76
C PRO A 387 -10.76 23.40 10.32
N PRO A 388 -10.64 24.40 11.21
CA PRO A 388 -11.03 25.77 10.91
C PRO A 388 -10.08 26.41 9.89
N THR A 389 -10.61 26.80 8.74
CA THR A 389 -9.87 27.52 7.68
C THR A 389 -10.07 29.03 7.79
N GLY A 390 -8.95 29.76 7.75
CA GLY A 390 -8.93 31.19 7.47
C GLY A 390 -9.32 31.46 6.02
N THR A 391 -10.43 32.19 5.87
CA THR A 391 -10.91 33.03 4.76
C THR A 391 -10.27 32.89 3.37
N PHE A 392 -10.92 32.11 2.49
CA PHE A 392 -11.29 32.47 1.10
C PHE A 392 -12.47 31.54 0.68
N PRO A 393 -13.45 31.97 -0.14
CA PRO A 393 -14.75 31.30 -0.22
C PRO A 393 -14.70 30.09 -1.15
N LEU A 394 -14.44 28.91 -0.60
CA LEU A 394 -14.75 27.64 -1.25
C LEU A 394 -16.25 27.37 -1.08
N ARG A 395 -16.97 27.29 -2.20
CA ARG A 395 -18.34 26.75 -2.24
C ARG A 395 -18.34 25.37 -1.58
N THR A 396 -19.03 25.26 -0.44
CA THR A 396 -19.28 23.99 0.23
C THR A 396 -20.16 23.12 -0.66
N PHE A 397 -19.59 22.01 -1.17
CA PHE A 397 -20.33 20.97 -1.88
C PHE A 397 -20.39 19.70 -1.03
N PRO A 398 -21.45 18.89 -1.17
CA PRO A 398 -21.79 17.84 -0.22
C PRO A 398 -20.73 16.73 -0.18
N PRO A 399 -20.61 15.98 0.93
CA PRO A 399 -19.69 14.87 1.03
C PRO A 399 -19.99 13.83 -0.05
N VAL A 400 -18.97 13.50 -0.86
CA VAL A 400 -19.02 12.38 -1.81
C VAL A 400 -19.13 11.10 -1.00
N ARG A 401 -20.34 10.55 -0.90
CA ARG A 401 -20.58 9.23 -0.31
C ARG A 401 -20.11 8.15 -1.29
N PHE A 402 -18.99 7.50 -0.97
CA PHE A 402 -18.58 6.27 -1.64
C PHE A 402 -19.42 5.11 -1.11
N TRP A 403 -20.13 4.41 -2.00
CA TRP A 403 -20.83 3.18 -1.67
C TRP A 403 -19.85 2.01 -1.82
N ILE A 404 -19.46 1.40 -0.70
CA ILE A 404 -18.81 0.08 -0.71
C ILE A 404 -19.96 -0.93 -0.65
N GLY A 405 -20.34 -1.50 -1.80
CA GLY A 405 -21.27 -2.63 -1.81
C GLY A 405 -20.56 -3.89 -1.35
N GLU A 406 -20.80 -4.35 -0.12
CA GLU A 406 -20.50 -5.73 0.26
C GLU A 406 -21.58 -6.64 -0.33
N LYS A 407 -21.19 -7.56 -1.21
CA LYS A 407 -22.08 -8.65 -1.65
C LYS A 407 -22.23 -9.62 -0.48
N SER A 408 -23.27 -9.45 0.32
CA SER A 408 -23.68 -10.44 1.31
C SER A 408 -24.19 -11.69 0.59
N GLY A 409 -23.47 -12.81 0.71
CA GLY A 409 -23.99 -14.12 0.34
C GLY A 409 -23.04 -14.96 -0.51
N SER A 410 -22.20 -15.74 0.16
CA SER A 410 -22.06 -17.18 -0.10
C SER A 410 -21.28 -17.78 1.06
N ASN A 411 -21.97 -18.54 1.91
CA ASN A 411 -21.36 -19.48 2.84
C ASN A 411 -20.40 -20.39 2.06
N PHE A 412 -19.14 -20.46 2.48
CA PHE A 412 -18.31 -21.67 2.51
C PHE A 412 -17.11 -21.45 3.43
#